data_AF-A0A8B9U629-F1
#
_entry.id   AF-A0A8B9U629-F1
#
_cell.length_a   1.000
_cell.length_b   1.000
_cell.length_c   1.000
_cell.angle_alpha   90.00
_cell.angle_beta   90.00
_cell.angle_gamma   90.00
#
_symmetry.space_group_name_H-M   'P 1'
#
loop_
_entity.id
_entity.type
_entity.pdbx_description
1 polymer ?
#
loop_
_entity_poly.entity_id
_entity_poly.type
_entity_poly.pdbx_seq_one_letter_code
_entity_poly.pdbx_strand_id
1 'polypeptide(L)'
;MAKAFFRLQKFLRRTQFLLFFLTAAYLMAGSLLLLQRTRLVVQQGPRGTSAGQALLVPEAVPGAGLAEPRGAQSPSPRLLAGTAALRELASSQRHGPHWLTARNSELRQLRRRWFHRFISDQEPMQTAGLKAMKRTAEHKGTYMGCFSDDSRERTLKGAVFYDLRKMTVSHCQEACAERAYTYAGLAYGAECYCGNKLPVTASRPEECNSECKGEKGSICGGVNRLSVYRVEELWAAAPRRRNVIYRGCFRAPENLTDTFPASLIQPNLTVEMCSEFCSKKEFPLAVIRGRECYCGYPTGRFSLHGGADRQLCSGMLNVSSAAGGKYCLVYQTPVQDTRCTDRKFLTTKSKVFVALSSFPGAGNTWARHLIEHATGYYTGSYYFDGALYNKGFKGEKDHWRSRRTICVKTHESGKTEIEMFDSAILLIRNPYKSLMAEFNRKFAGHLGYATDRNWKSKEWPDFVNSYASWWASHVLDWLKYGKRLLVIHYEDLKQSLIPKLKEMVEFLNMTVTEDRLLCVENNRDGNFKRSGAKQKNFEPFTQEMKDLINRYILTVDEALKGRNFTGLPREYVPR
;
A
#
# COMPACT_ATOMS: atom_id res chain seq x y z
N MET A 1 18.05 -21.80 48.51
CA MET A 1 17.72 -20.43 49.00
C MET A 1 17.83 -19.32 47.94
N ALA A 2 18.69 -19.40 46.92
CA ALA A 2 18.87 -18.33 45.91
C ALA A 2 17.63 -17.99 45.02
N LYS A 3 16.73 -18.95 44.75
CA LYS A 3 15.53 -18.71 43.91
C LYS A 3 14.45 -17.86 44.60
N ALA A 4 14.36 -17.90 45.94
CA ALA A 4 13.40 -17.12 46.70
C ALA A 4 13.81 -15.63 46.77
N PHE A 5 15.11 -15.39 46.97
CA PHE A 5 15.69 -14.05 47.01
C PHE A 5 15.53 -13.31 45.67
N PHE A 6 15.73 -14.01 44.55
CA PHE A 6 15.54 -13.44 43.22
C PHE A 6 14.06 -13.08 42.91
N ARG A 7 13.11 -13.87 43.42
CA ARG A 7 11.67 -13.57 43.30
C ARG A 7 11.26 -12.36 44.14
N LEU A 8 11.81 -12.23 45.35
CA LEU A 8 11.57 -11.09 46.23
C LEU A 8 12.15 -9.80 45.64
N GLN A 9 13.37 -9.84 45.10
CA GLN A 9 14.00 -8.69 44.45
C GLN A 9 13.25 -8.24 43.18
N LYS A 10 12.70 -9.19 42.41
CA LYS A 10 11.85 -8.89 41.24
C LYS A 10 10.49 -8.32 41.64
N PHE A 11 9.93 -8.77 42.76
CA PHE A 11 8.69 -8.23 43.32
C PHE A 11 8.88 -6.81 43.84
N LEU A 12 9.95 -6.57 44.61
CA LEU A 12 10.31 -5.25 45.13
C LEU A 12 10.60 -4.23 44.02
N ARG A 13 11.30 -4.63 42.94
CA ARG A 13 11.46 -3.75 41.76
C ARG A 13 10.13 -3.43 41.09
N ARG A 14 9.23 -4.42 40.95
CA ARG A 14 7.90 -4.20 40.36
C ARG A 14 7.03 -3.27 41.19
N THR A 15 7.06 -3.38 42.52
CA THR A 15 6.31 -2.47 43.40
C THR A 15 6.89 -1.06 43.37
N GLN A 16 8.22 -0.91 43.29
CA GLN A 16 8.87 0.40 43.15
C GLN A 16 8.52 1.08 41.81
N PHE A 17 8.49 0.32 40.71
CA PHE A 17 8.00 0.82 39.42
C PHE A 17 6.52 1.19 39.47
N LEU A 18 5.67 0.40 40.12
CA LEU A 18 4.24 0.68 40.24
C LEU A 18 3.99 1.98 41.04
N LEU A 19 4.73 2.18 42.14
CA LEU A 19 4.68 3.41 42.93
C LEU A 19 5.19 4.63 42.15
N PHE A 20 6.22 4.47 41.30
CA PHE A 20 6.69 5.53 40.40
C PHE A 20 5.63 5.92 39.36
N PHE A 21 4.92 4.95 38.77
CA PHE A 21 3.84 5.25 37.82
C PHE A 21 2.61 5.87 38.50
N LEU A 22 2.26 5.45 39.71
CA LEU A 22 1.16 6.04 40.48
C LEU A 22 1.48 7.48 40.91
N THR A 23 2.72 7.76 41.31
CA THR A 23 3.16 9.13 41.65
C THR A 23 3.22 10.03 40.41
N ALA A 24 3.71 9.53 39.27
CA ALA A 24 3.67 10.26 38.00
C ALA A 24 2.23 10.53 37.54
N ALA A 25 1.32 9.55 37.65
CA ALA A 25 -0.09 9.74 37.33
C ALA A 25 -0.78 10.76 38.27
N TYR A 26 -0.44 10.74 39.56
CA TYR A 26 -0.95 11.70 40.55
C TYR A 26 -0.46 13.13 40.26
N LEU A 27 0.81 13.31 39.89
CA LEU A 27 1.38 14.60 39.51
C LEU A 27 0.77 15.14 38.19
N MET A 28 0.52 14.26 37.21
CA MET A 28 -0.12 14.61 35.95
C MET A 28 -1.62 14.96 36.11
N ALA A 29 -2.32 14.29 37.03
CA ALA A 29 -3.70 14.63 37.38
C ALA A 29 -3.80 15.95 38.16
N GLY A 30 -2.86 16.20 39.08
CA GLY A 30 -2.76 17.47 39.82
C GLY A 30 -2.48 18.68 38.93
N SER A 31 -1.67 18.52 37.89
CA SER A 31 -1.38 19.59 36.92
C SER A 31 -2.54 19.87 35.96
N LEU A 32 -3.41 18.89 35.68
CA LEU A 32 -4.67 19.09 34.95
C LEU A 32 -5.72 19.88 35.76
N LEU A 33 -5.77 19.66 37.07
CA LEU A 33 -6.67 20.41 37.97
C LEU A 33 -6.22 21.86 38.18
N LEU A 34 -4.90 22.13 38.15
CA LEU A 34 -4.34 23.49 38.18
C LEU A 34 -4.63 24.25 36.87
N LEU A 35 -4.57 23.58 35.71
CA LEU A 35 -4.90 24.16 34.40
C LEU A 35 -6.40 24.43 34.20
N GLN A 36 -7.28 23.68 34.87
CA GLN A 36 -8.73 23.95 34.88
C GLN A 36 -9.12 25.10 35.83
N ARG A 37 -8.33 25.40 36.86
CA ARG A 37 -8.55 26.57 37.74
C ARG A 37 -8.06 27.91 37.16
N THR A 38 -7.18 27.90 36.16
CA THR A 38 -6.68 29.14 35.51
C THR A 38 -7.54 29.64 34.33
N ARG A 39 -8.72 29.05 34.08
CA ARG A 39 -9.65 29.50 33.01
C ARG A 39 -10.92 30.21 33.51
N LEU A 40 -10.96 30.61 34.77
CA LEU A 40 -12.00 31.47 35.31
C LEU A 40 -11.34 32.65 36.02
N VAL A 41 -11.62 33.85 35.48
CA VAL A 41 -11.39 35.22 35.98
C VAL A 41 -10.61 36.01 34.92
N VAL A 42 -11.32 36.76 34.08
CA VAL A 42 -11.26 38.24 33.96
C VAL A 42 -12.47 38.68 33.13
N GLN A 43 -13.43 39.36 33.77
CA GLN A 43 -14.47 40.13 33.12
C GLN A 43 -14.34 41.60 33.59
N GLN A 44 -14.32 42.50 32.60
CA GLN A 44 -14.68 43.93 32.58
C GLN A 44 -13.87 45.02 33.32
N GLY A 45 -13.55 46.10 32.57
CA GLY A 45 -13.39 47.47 33.07
C GLY A 45 -12.85 48.48 32.03
N PRO A 46 -13.29 49.77 32.00
CA PRO A 46 -13.45 50.58 30.77
C PRO A 46 -12.57 51.87 30.67
N ARG A 47 -12.54 52.51 29.47
CA ARG A 47 -12.19 53.92 29.07
C ARG A 47 -11.45 53.92 27.71
N GLY A 48 -11.64 54.80 26.73
CA GLY A 48 -12.48 55.98 26.49
C GLY A 48 -12.10 56.61 25.12
N THR A 49 -13.11 57.13 24.41
CA THR A 49 -13.14 58.30 23.48
C THR A 49 -12.10 58.52 22.36
N SER A 50 -12.58 58.55 21.10
CA SER A 50 -12.63 59.74 20.20
C SER A 50 -13.29 59.34 18.85
N ALA A 51 -14.47 59.89 18.54
CA ALA A 51 -14.75 61.02 17.63
C ALA A 51 -14.82 60.63 16.13
N GLY A 52 -16.03 60.43 15.60
CA GLY A 52 -16.58 61.19 14.45
C GLY A 52 -16.70 60.26 13.23
N GLN A 53 -17.72 60.25 12.38
CA GLN A 53 -18.85 61.13 12.09
C GLN A 53 -20.05 60.27 11.64
N ALA A 54 -21.24 60.84 11.79
CA ALA A 54 -22.53 60.34 11.35
C ALA A 54 -22.64 60.25 9.81
N LEU A 55 -23.58 59.43 9.31
CA LEU A 55 -24.82 59.91 8.65
C LEU A 55 -25.69 58.74 8.14
N LEU A 56 -26.91 58.70 8.69
CA LEU A 56 -28.23 58.45 8.09
C LEU A 56 -28.60 57.09 7.43
N VAL A 57 -29.54 56.42 8.10
CA VAL A 57 -30.66 55.64 7.53
C VAL A 57 -31.85 56.63 7.33
N PRO A 58 -32.84 56.38 6.45
CA PRO A 58 -34.11 55.78 6.91
C PRO A 58 -34.73 54.78 5.88
N GLU A 59 -35.30 53.65 6.34
CA GLU A 59 -36.76 53.28 6.37
C GLU A 59 -37.43 53.04 4.98
N ALA A 60 -38.51 52.28 4.75
CA ALA A 60 -39.26 51.18 5.36
C ALA A 60 -40.42 50.82 4.38
N VAL A 61 -40.62 49.52 4.03
CA VAL A 61 -41.89 48.70 3.92
C VAL A 61 -43.14 49.26 3.13
N PRO A 62 -44.27 48.53 2.86
CA PRO A 62 -44.63 47.35 2.00
C PRO A 62 -45.77 47.58 0.93
N GLY A 63 -46.17 46.53 0.18
CA GLY A 63 -47.52 46.36 -0.46
C GLY A 63 -47.47 45.69 -1.86
N ALA A 64 -48.02 44.50 -2.16
CA ALA A 64 -49.40 43.97 -2.19
C ALA A 64 -50.05 43.96 -3.60
N GLY A 65 -50.63 42.80 -4.00
CA GLY A 65 -51.50 42.57 -5.17
C GLY A 65 -50.81 42.08 -6.45
N LEU A 66 -51.37 41.29 -7.37
CA LEU A 66 -52.53 40.38 -7.46
C LEU A 66 -52.51 39.82 -8.91
N ALA A 67 -53.16 38.67 -9.14
CA ALA A 67 -53.69 38.17 -10.42
C ALA A 67 -52.79 37.41 -11.43
N GLU A 68 -53.01 36.09 -11.43
CA GLU A 68 -52.97 35.16 -12.56
C GLU A 68 -54.10 35.49 -13.60
N PRO A 69 -54.21 34.86 -14.81
CA PRO A 69 -54.86 33.52 -14.85
C PRO A 69 -54.62 32.59 -16.10
N ARG A 70 -55.08 31.32 -15.92
CA ARG A 70 -55.54 30.27 -16.89
C ARG A 70 -54.48 29.38 -17.56
N GLY A 71 -54.60 28.05 -17.63
CA GLY A 71 -55.63 27.09 -17.20
C GLY A 71 -55.65 25.80 -18.05
N ALA A 72 -56.12 24.69 -17.45
CA ALA A 72 -56.59 23.41 -18.00
C ALA A 72 -55.56 22.29 -18.30
N GLN A 73 -55.79 20.99 -18.05
CA GLN A 73 -56.85 20.18 -17.41
C GLN A 73 -56.29 18.73 -17.24
N SER A 74 -56.74 18.00 -16.21
CA SER A 74 -56.53 16.56 -15.94
C SER A 74 -57.69 15.73 -16.59
N PRO A 75 -57.91 14.40 -16.45
CA PRO A 75 -57.88 13.61 -15.19
C PRO A 75 -57.49 12.10 -15.27
N SER A 76 -57.33 11.49 -14.09
CA SER A 76 -57.38 10.03 -13.83
C SER A 76 -58.82 9.51 -13.72
N PRO A 77 -59.03 8.17 -13.59
CA PRO A 77 -60.19 7.65 -12.88
C PRO A 77 -59.83 6.69 -11.73
N ARG A 78 -60.61 6.77 -10.64
CA ARG A 78 -60.81 5.73 -9.61
C ARG A 78 -62.24 5.21 -9.75
N LEU A 79 -62.46 3.93 -9.53
CA LEU A 79 -63.78 3.35 -9.22
C LEU A 79 -63.66 2.39 -8.01
N LEU A 80 -64.75 2.30 -7.25
CA LEU A 80 -64.94 1.63 -5.95
C LEU A 80 -65.80 0.35 -6.08
N ALA A 81 -65.83 -0.42 -4.98
CA ALA A 81 -66.67 -1.60 -4.63
C ALA A 81 -66.15 -2.98 -5.11
N GLY A 82 -66.19 -4.07 -4.33
CA GLY A 82 -66.86 -4.35 -3.06
C GLY A 82 -66.24 -5.53 -2.27
N THR A 83 -66.83 -5.79 -1.12
CA THR A 83 -66.39 -6.61 0.02
C THR A 83 -66.66 -8.12 -0.10
N ALA A 84 -65.76 -8.93 0.48
CA ALA A 84 -66.01 -10.03 1.45
C ALA A 84 -65.32 -11.39 1.15
N ALA A 85 -64.76 -11.97 2.23
CA ALA A 85 -64.35 -13.37 2.46
C ALA A 85 -63.02 -13.82 1.78
N LEU A 86 -61.95 -14.29 2.42
CA LEU A 86 -61.72 -14.97 3.71
C LEU A 86 -60.32 -14.66 4.29
N ARG A 87 -60.24 -14.85 5.61
CA ARG A 87 -59.08 -14.83 6.52
C ARG A 87 -58.01 -15.86 6.17
N GLU A 88 -56.78 -15.59 6.66
CA GLU A 88 -55.59 -16.44 6.82
C GLU A 88 -54.57 -16.51 5.66
N LEU A 89 -53.53 -15.67 5.71
CA LEU A 89 -52.16 -16.09 6.09
C LEU A 89 -51.24 -14.88 6.26
N ALA A 90 -50.28 -15.03 7.18
CA ALA A 90 -49.56 -13.98 7.88
C ALA A 90 -48.52 -13.18 7.07
N SER A 91 -48.38 -11.91 7.50
CA SER A 91 -47.20 -11.03 7.46
C SER A 91 -45.85 -11.76 7.37
N SER A 92 -45.04 -11.41 6.36
CA SER A 92 -43.60 -11.64 6.35
C SER A 92 -42.85 -10.33 6.09
N GLN A 93 -42.60 -9.58 7.18
CA GLN A 93 -41.56 -8.57 7.22
C GLN A 93 -40.19 -9.26 7.19
N ARG A 94 -39.45 -9.08 6.08
CA ARG A 94 -38.05 -9.52 5.94
C ARG A 94 -37.15 -8.79 6.94
N HIS A 95 -36.99 -9.38 8.12
CA HIS A 95 -35.97 -9.00 9.09
C HIS A 95 -34.65 -9.67 8.73
N GLY A 96 -33.63 -8.88 8.42
CA GLY A 96 -32.25 -9.38 8.36
C GLY A 96 -31.81 -9.92 9.73
N PRO A 97 -30.88 -10.89 9.79
CA PRO A 97 -30.58 -11.61 11.02
C PRO A 97 -29.96 -10.72 12.11
N HIS A 98 -30.78 -10.34 13.11
CA HIS A 98 -30.38 -9.58 14.31
C HIS A 98 -29.23 -10.24 15.10
N TRP A 99 -29.04 -11.56 14.99
CA TRP A 99 -28.01 -12.32 15.69
C TRP A 99 -26.57 -11.97 15.28
N LEU A 100 -26.35 -11.55 14.03
CA LEU A 100 -25.04 -11.07 13.56
C LEU A 100 -24.66 -9.72 14.17
N THR A 101 -25.67 -8.88 14.48
CA THR A 101 -25.45 -7.53 15.01
C THR A 101 -25.20 -7.55 16.52
N ALA A 102 -25.95 -8.39 17.25
CA ALA A 102 -25.85 -8.52 18.71
C ALA A 102 -24.52 -9.16 19.17
N ARG A 103 -24.03 -10.19 18.48
CA ARG A 103 -22.73 -10.84 18.80
C ARG A 103 -21.53 -9.93 18.51
N ASN A 104 -21.71 -8.90 17.68
CA ASN A 104 -20.64 -8.02 17.21
C ASN A 104 -20.36 -6.81 18.14
N SER A 105 -21.31 -6.34 18.96
CA SER A 105 -21.08 -5.23 19.88
C SER A 105 -20.13 -5.61 21.03
N GLU A 106 -20.32 -6.81 21.60
CA GLU A 106 -19.47 -7.36 22.68
C GLU A 106 -18.06 -7.74 22.17
N LEU A 107 -17.98 -8.31 20.96
CA LEU A 107 -16.70 -8.63 20.31
C LEU A 107 -15.90 -7.39 19.91
N ARG A 108 -16.53 -6.24 19.60
CA ARG A 108 -15.83 -4.97 19.28
C ARG A 108 -14.99 -4.44 20.46
N GLN A 109 -15.49 -4.53 21.69
CA GLN A 109 -14.74 -4.09 22.87
C GLN A 109 -13.58 -5.05 23.23
N LEU A 110 -13.78 -6.35 23.05
CA LEU A 110 -12.72 -7.36 23.24
C LEU A 110 -11.63 -7.27 22.16
N ARG A 111 -12.01 -6.97 20.90
CA ARG A 111 -11.09 -6.75 19.78
C ARG A 111 -10.20 -5.52 19.99
N ARG A 112 -10.72 -4.41 20.54
CA ARG A 112 -9.92 -3.22 20.89
C ARG A 112 -8.89 -3.51 22.00
N ARG A 113 -9.27 -4.25 23.05
CA ARG A 113 -8.33 -4.65 24.13
C ARG A 113 -7.29 -5.66 23.66
N TRP A 114 -7.64 -6.58 22.77
CA TRP A 114 -6.73 -7.58 22.22
C TRP A 114 -5.72 -6.98 21.22
N PHE A 115 -6.14 -6.00 20.39
CA PHE A 115 -5.23 -5.25 19.49
C PHE A 115 -4.20 -4.40 20.23
N HIS A 116 -4.57 -3.76 21.34
CA HIS A 116 -3.64 -2.89 22.10
C HIS A 116 -2.67 -3.67 23.01
N ARG A 117 -3.03 -4.87 23.48
CA ARG A 117 -2.18 -5.68 24.37
C ARG A 117 -0.95 -6.29 23.68
N PHE A 118 -0.87 -6.28 22.34
CA PHE A 118 0.27 -6.83 21.59
C PHE A 118 1.25 -5.78 21.03
N ILE A 119 0.98 -4.47 21.18
CA ILE A 119 1.91 -3.40 20.73
C ILE A 119 2.94 -3.03 21.82
N SER A 120 2.83 -3.55 23.05
CA SER A 120 3.71 -3.13 24.15
C SER A 120 4.82 -4.10 24.58
N ASP A 121 4.93 -5.33 24.08
CA ASP A 121 6.00 -6.24 24.51
C ASP A 121 6.63 -6.98 23.32
N GLN A 122 7.73 -6.45 22.81
CA GLN A 122 8.75 -7.25 22.11
C GLN A 122 10.06 -7.16 22.88
N GLU A 123 10.31 -8.13 23.75
CA GLU A 123 11.68 -8.48 24.12
C GLU A 123 12.34 -9.33 23.02
N PRO A 124 13.64 -9.15 22.76
CA PRO A 124 14.37 -9.90 21.74
C PRO A 124 14.68 -11.33 22.21
N MET A 125 14.16 -12.33 21.50
CA MET A 125 14.51 -13.73 21.71
C MET A 125 15.91 -14.02 21.13
N GLN A 126 16.83 -14.39 22.01
CA GLN A 126 18.18 -14.86 21.69
C GLN A 126 18.10 -16.16 20.88
N THR A 127 18.65 -16.15 19.66
CA THR A 127 18.98 -17.36 18.91
C THR A 127 20.48 -17.61 19.02
N ALA A 128 20.81 -18.78 19.57
CA ALA A 128 22.16 -19.31 19.72
C ALA A 128 22.86 -19.44 18.36
N GLY A 129 24.14 -19.05 18.34
CA GLY A 129 24.91 -18.85 17.13
C GLY A 129 25.34 -20.13 16.42
N LEU A 130 25.22 -20.10 15.10
CA LEU A 130 26.15 -20.76 14.19
C LEU A 130 27.07 -19.66 13.65
N LYS A 131 28.34 -19.67 14.07
CA LYS A 131 29.37 -18.72 13.62
C LYS A 131 29.67 -18.97 12.14
N ALA A 132 29.02 -18.24 11.25
CA ALA A 132 29.53 -18.04 9.90
C ALA A 132 30.70 -17.06 9.97
N MET A 133 31.88 -17.52 9.55
CA MET A 133 33.12 -16.74 9.53
C MET A 133 32.94 -15.52 8.61
N LYS A 134 32.82 -14.34 9.20
CA LYS A 134 32.73 -13.04 8.50
C LYS A 134 34.13 -12.71 7.96
N ARG A 135 34.38 -12.93 6.67
CA ARG A 135 35.49 -12.26 5.98
C ARG A 135 35.04 -10.82 5.71
N THR A 136 35.54 -9.87 6.50
CA THR A 136 35.42 -8.43 6.22
C THR A 136 36.36 -8.10 5.08
N ALA A 137 35.88 -8.16 3.85
CA ALA A 137 36.46 -7.38 2.76
C ALA A 137 35.91 -5.96 2.91
N GLU A 138 36.78 -5.03 3.32
CA GLU A 138 36.47 -3.62 3.45
C GLU A 138 36.32 -3.03 2.03
N HIS A 139 35.09 -2.99 1.52
CA HIS A 139 34.79 -2.39 0.22
C HIS A 139 34.60 -0.89 0.42
N LYS A 140 35.50 -0.07 -0.11
CA LYS A 140 35.41 1.39 -0.05
C LYS A 140 35.14 1.93 -1.45
N GLY A 141 33.86 2.16 -1.79
CA GLY A 141 33.56 2.94 -2.99
C GLY A 141 34.14 4.35 -2.88
N THR A 142 34.60 4.92 -3.99
CA THR A 142 35.25 6.24 -4.04
C THR A 142 34.21 7.35 -3.91
N TYR A 143 34.35 8.26 -2.95
CA TYR A 143 33.47 9.43 -2.82
C TYR A 143 33.69 10.41 -3.99
N MET A 144 32.61 10.75 -4.68
CA MET A 144 32.64 11.63 -5.86
C MET A 144 32.21 13.06 -5.56
N GLY A 145 31.54 13.30 -4.43
CA GLY A 145 31.10 14.63 -4.01
C GLY A 145 29.64 14.70 -3.57
N CYS A 146 29.21 15.92 -3.24
CA CYS A 146 27.83 16.26 -2.93
C CYS A 146 27.14 16.83 -4.16
N PHE A 147 25.93 16.37 -4.47
CA PHE A 147 25.18 16.79 -5.66
C PHE A 147 23.74 17.16 -5.30
N SER A 148 23.15 18.08 -6.05
CA SER A 148 21.73 18.42 -5.91
C SER A 148 20.88 17.28 -6.48
N ASP A 149 19.78 16.96 -5.79
CA ASP A 149 18.83 15.95 -6.25
C ASP A 149 17.40 16.48 -6.12
N ASP A 150 16.73 16.68 -7.26
CA ASP A 150 15.32 17.08 -7.29
C ASP A 150 14.44 15.83 -7.27
N SER A 151 13.47 15.82 -6.34
CA SER A 151 12.40 14.84 -6.30
C SER A 151 11.60 14.67 -7.60
N ARG A 152 11.58 15.68 -8.48
CA ARG A 152 10.89 15.67 -9.77
C ARG A 152 11.76 15.15 -10.92
N GLU A 153 13.08 15.31 -10.79
CA GLU A 153 14.06 14.84 -11.75
C GLU A 153 15.25 14.25 -10.98
N ARG A 154 15.06 13.02 -10.52
CA ARG A 154 16.09 12.30 -9.78
C ARG A 154 17.34 12.16 -10.63
N THR A 155 18.48 12.46 -10.03
CA THR A 155 19.74 12.53 -10.77
C THR A 155 20.35 11.14 -10.95
N LEU A 156 20.23 10.27 -9.95
CA LEU A 156 20.50 8.83 -10.07
C LEU A 156 19.18 8.10 -10.35
N LYS A 157 19.00 7.64 -11.59
CA LYS A 157 17.72 7.11 -12.11
C LYS A 157 17.56 5.58 -11.99
N GLY A 158 18.49 4.92 -11.32
CA GLY A 158 18.50 3.46 -11.14
C GLY A 158 17.67 3.00 -9.95
N ALA A 159 18.13 1.94 -9.29
CA ALA A 159 17.40 1.33 -8.17
C ALA A 159 17.38 2.26 -6.95
N VAL A 160 16.24 2.28 -6.24
CA VAL A 160 16.08 3.08 -5.03
C VAL A 160 15.57 2.21 -3.89
N PHE A 161 16.19 2.33 -2.73
CA PHE A 161 15.73 1.65 -1.52
C PHE A 161 16.06 2.46 -0.25
N TYR A 162 15.45 2.05 0.85
CA TYR A 162 15.43 2.82 2.09
C TYR A 162 15.66 1.89 3.27
N ASP A 163 16.49 2.31 4.23
CA ASP A 163 16.65 1.67 5.53
C ASP A 163 16.77 2.72 6.64
N LEU A 164 15.67 2.96 7.36
CA LEU A 164 15.61 4.01 8.39
C LEU A 164 16.37 3.67 9.68
N ARG A 165 16.98 2.49 9.78
CA ARG A 165 17.70 2.05 10.99
C ARG A 165 19.12 1.57 10.72
N LYS A 166 19.38 0.99 9.55
CA LYS A 166 20.64 0.31 9.24
C LYS A 166 21.29 0.84 7.97
N MET A 167 20.80 1.94 7.39
CA MET A 167 21.46 2.51 6.22
C MET A 167 22.87 3.00 6.59
N THR A 168 23.86 2.47 5.87
CA THR A 168 25.27 2.88 5.93
C THR A 168 25.75 3.19 4.52
N VAL A 169 26.88 3.91 4.40
CA VAL A 169 27.51 4.16 3.09
C VAL A 169 27.83 2.84 2.39
N SER A 170 28.44 1.90 3.11
CA SER A 170 28.78 0.57 2.59
C SER A 170 27.56 -0.22 2.13
N HIS A 171 26.47 -0.22 2.90
CA HIS A 171 25.25 -0.94 2.53
C HIS A 171 24.64 -0.41 1.23
N CYS A 172 24.69 0.91 1.02
CA CYS A 172 24.24 1.51 -0.23
C CYS A 172 25.14 1.14 -1.41
N GLN A 173 26.46 1.25 -1.24
CA GLN A 173 27.44 0.90 -2.26
C GLN A 173 27.33 -0.58 -2.68
N GLU A 174 27.29 -1.50 -1.71
CA GLU A 174 27.15 -2.94 -1.95
C GLU A 174 25.87 -3.25 -2.72
N ALA A 175 24.74 -2.71 -2.28
CA ALA A 175 23.46 -2.96 -2.93
C ALA A 175 23.41 -2.41 -4.37
N CYS A 176 24.04 -1.26 -4.63
CA CYS A 176 24.14 -0.72 -5.98
C CYS A 176 25.10 -1.54 -6.85
N ALA A 177 26.24 -1.99 -6.31
CA ALA A 177 27.18 -2.86 -6.99
C ALA A 177 26.57 -4.22 -7.34
N GLU A 178 25.84 -4.85 -6.41
CA GLU A 178 25.09 -6.10 -6.63
C GLU A 178 24.06 -5.98 -7.77
N ARG A 179 23.56 -4.76 -8.01
CA ARG A 179 22.59 -4.45 -9.06
C ARG A 179 23.26 -3.91 -10.34
N ALA A 180 24.58 -4.00 -10.43
CA ALA A 180 25.40 -3.57 -11.56
C ALA A 180 25.25 -2.07 -11.89
N TYR A 181 25.12 -1.23 -10.87
CA TYR A 181 25.21 0.22 -11.01
C TYR A 181 26.63 0.73 -10.78
N THR A 182 27.03 1.80 -11.47
CA THR A 182 28.35 2.43 -11.32
C THR A 182 28.42 3.42 -10.15
N TYR A 183 27.29 4.00 -9.76
CA TYR A 183 27.21 5.01 -8.71
C TYR A 183 26.15 4.65 -7.67
N ALA A 184 26.46 4.98 -6.42
CA ALA A 184 25.58 4.94 -5.27
C ALA A 184 25.48 6.34 -4.67
N GLY A 185 24.27 6.81 -4.42
CA GLY A 185 23.99 8.12 -3.83
C GLY A 185 23.15 7.94 -2.58
N LEU A 186 23.60 8.51 -1.47
CA LEU A 186 22.86 8.49 -0.21
C LEU A 186 22.16 9.83 0.00
N ALA A 187 20.91 9.80 0.45
CA ALA A 187 20.14 10.98 0.82
C ALA A 187 19.48 10.81 2.20
N TYR A 188 19.29 11.95 2.89
CA TYR A 188 18.50 12.06 4.10
C TYR A 188 18.81 11.01 5.20
N GLY A 189 20.06 10.53 5.26
CA GLY A 189 20.54 9.57 6.25
C GLY A 189 20.09 8.13 6.05
N ALA A 190 19.10 7.86 5.20
CA ALA A 190 18.39 6.58 5.18
C ALA A 190 17.99 6.08 3.80
N GLU A 191 18.22 6.87 2.77
CA GLU A 191 17.79 6.61 1.40
C GLU A 191 19.01 6.33 0.54
N CYS A 192 18.93 5.31 -0.31
CA CYS A 192 19.98 4.92 -1.24
C CYS A 192 19.43 4.91 -2.67
N TYR A 193 20.17 5.55 -3.56
CA TYR A 193 19.86 5.72 -4.97
C TYR A 193 21.03 5.18 -5.79
N CYS A 194 20.76 4.30 -6.75
CA CYS A 194 21.78 3.77 -7.65
C CYS A 194 21.66 4.42 -9.03
N GLY A 195 22.74 4.50 -9.79
CA GLY A 195 22.70 5.00 -11.16
C GLY A 195 23.99 4.69 -11.94
N ASN A 196 23.95 4.88 -13.26
CA ASN A 196 25.10 4.61 -14.14
C ASN A 196 25.77 5.88 -14.66
N LYS A 197 25.14 7.04 -14.42
CA LYS A 197 25.68 8.35 -14.77
C LYS A 197 25.99 9.14 -13.52
N LEU A 198 27.12 9.85 -13.54
CA LEU A 198 27.46 10.78 -12.48
C LEU A 198 26.51 11.98 -12.56
N PRO A 199 25.92 12.43 -11.44
CA PRO A 199 25.17 13.68 -11.39
C PRO A 199 25.94 14.90 -11.90
N VAL A 200 25.25 15.81 -12.59
CA VAL A 200 25.86 16.98 -13.23
C VAL A 200 25.96 18.17 -12.28
N THR A 201 24.93 18.38 -11.45
CA THR A 201 24.82 19.57 -10.59
C THR A 201 25.49 19.34 -9.23
N ALA A 202 26.79 19.67 -9.14
CA ALA A 202 27.51 19.64 -7.87
C ALA A 202 26.92 20.65 -6.87
N SER A 203 27.00 20.33 -5.58
CA SER A 203 26.61 21.17 -4.45
C SER A 203 27.74 21.26 -3.46
N ARG A 204 27.67 22.20 -2.52
CA ARG A 204 28.73 22.35 -1.52
C ARG A 204 28.76 21.13 -0.61
N PRO A 205 29.94 20.61 -0.23
CA PRO A 205 30.06 19.41 0.61
C PRO A 205 29.27 19.51 1.93
N GLU A 206 29.17 20.71 2.49
CA GLU A 206 28.47 20.99 3.76
C GLU A 206 26.95 20.83 3.65
N GLU A 207 26.40 20.85 2.44
CA GLU A 207 24.96 20.63 2.21
C GLU A 207 24.58 19.14 2.31
N CYS A 208 25.57 18.25 2.16
CA CYS A 208 25.43 16.84 2.50
C CYS A 208 25.79 16.64 3.98
N ASN A 209 24.86 16.98 4.88
CA ASN A 209 25.10 16.97 6.34
C ASN A 209 24.22 15.98 7.13
N SER A 210 23.48 15.11 6.46
CA SER A 210 22.63 14.11 7.10
C SER A 210 23.42 12.88 7.52
N GLU A 211 23.43 12.58 8.81
CA GLU A 211 24.06 11.39 9.35
C GLU A 211 23.34 10.10 8.93
N CYS A 212 24.11 9.06 8.62
CA CYS A 212 23.62 7.73 8.30
C CYS A 212 22.87 7.11 9.49
N LYS A 213 21.69 6.52 9.27
CA LYS A 213 20.89 5.92 10.35
C LYS A 213 21.51 4.65 10.94
N GLY A 214 22.29 3.93 10.15
CA GLY A 214 22.95 2.69 10.56
C GLY A 214 24.39 2.86 11.03
N GLU A 215 25.01 4.03 10.84
CA GLU A 215 26.42 4.27 11.14
C GLU A 215 26.62 5.71 11.60
N LYS A 216 26.80 5.88 12.91
CA LYS A 216 26.99 7.22 13.48
C LYS A 216 28.32 7.82 13.03
N GLY A 217 28.32 9.11 12.75
CA GLY A 217 29.49 9.87 12.26
C GLY A 217 29.71 9.82 10.75
N SER A 218 29.05 8.92 10.02
CA SER A 218 29.11 8.87 8.55
C SER A 218 28.06 9.78 7.91
N ILE A 219 28.46 10.46 6.83
CA ILE A 219 27.58 11.34 6.06
C ILE A 219 26.83 10.53 4.99
N CYS A 220 25.50 10.64 4.99
CA CYS A 220 24.56 10.00 4.08
C CYS A 220 23.66 11.05 3.39
N GLY A 221 24.28 11.99 2.67
CA GLY A 221 23.61 13.01 1.88
C GLY A 221 23.02 14.15 2.69
N GLY A 222 21.96 14.77 2.19
CA GLY A 222 21.28 15.90 2.80
C GLY A 222 19.82 16.03 2.33
N VAL A 223 19.15 17.12 2.72
CA VAL A 223 17.81 17.42 2.19
C VAL A 223 17.95 17.84 0.72
N ASN A 224 17.38 17.07 -0.20
CA ASN A 224 17.55 17.26 -1.66
C ASN A 224 19.04 17.29 -2.09
N ARG A 225 19.89 16.54 -1.38
CA ARG A 225 21.32 16.41 -1.65
C ARG A 225 21.75 14.95 -1.59
N LEU A 226 22.55 14.53 -2.56
CA LEU A 226 23.12 13.19 -2.64
C LEU A 226 24.61 13.22 -2.33
N SER A 227 25.03 12.43 -1.33
CA SER A 227 26.43 12.02 -1.19
C SER A 227 26.68 10.89 -2.18
N VAL A 228 27.41 11.16 -3.26
CA VAL A 228 27.60 10.20 -4.36
C VAL A 228 28.94 9.52 -4.26
N TYR A 229 28.95 8.21 -4.48
CA TYR A 229 30.10 7.35 -4.50
C TYR A 229 30.13 6.57 -5.79
N ARG A 230 31.30 6.47 -6.43
CA ARG A 230 31.56 5.47 -7.46
C ARG A 230 31.75 4.14 -6.75
N VAL A 231 30.93 3.16 -7.08
CA VAL A 231 31.08 1.82 -6.51
C VAL A 231 32.21 1.11 -7.25
N GLU A 232 33.14 0.53 -6.51
CA GLU A 232 34.19 -0.29 -7.10
C GLU A 232 33.62 -1.67 -7.42
N GLU A 233 33.90 -2.18 -8.61
CA GLU A 233 33.36 -3.46 -9.05
C GLU A 233 33.87 -4.59 -8.14
N LEU A 234 32.94 -5.38 -7.61
CA LEU A 234 33.24 -6.64 -6.92
C LEU A 234 34.18 -7.47 -7.81
N TRP A 235 35.37 -7.79 -7.27
CA TRP A 235 36.41 -8.53 -7.98
C TRP A 235 35.88 -9.76 -8.73
N ALA A 236 36.47 -9.99 -9.91
CA ALA A 236 36.04 -10.87 -11.01
C ALA A 236 35.96 -12.40 -10.74
N ALA A 237 35.71 -12.86 -9.51
CA ALA A 237 35.74 -14.28 -9.14
C ALA A 237 34.43 -14.85 -8.56
N ALA A 238 33.39 -14.05 -8.33
CA ALA A 238 32.06 -14.59 -8.05
C ALA A 238 31.33 -14.85 -9.39
N PRO A 239 30.73 -16.04 -9.63
CA PRO A 239 29.86 -16.23 -10.78
C PRO A 239 28.78 -15.17 -10.67
N ARG A 240 28.78 -14.18 -11.58
CA ARG A 240 27.71 -13.21 -11.71
C ARG A 240 26.42 -14.04 -11.82
N ARG A 241 25.61 -14.14 -10.77
CA ARG A 241 24.20 -14.50 -10.91
C ARG A 241 23.58 -13.29 -11.59
N ARG A 242 23.79 -13.20 -12.91
CA ARG A 242 23.27 -12.15 -13.79
C ARG A 242 21.77 -12.32 -13.71
N ASN A 243 21.12 -11.50 -12.89
CA ASN A 243 19.68 -11.55 -12.62
C ASN A 243 18.89 -11.06 -13.86
N VAL A 244 19.10 -11.70 -15.01
CA VAL A 244 18.33 -11.43 -16.21
C VAL A 244 17.05 -12.26 -16.10
N ILE A 245 15.94 -11.60 -15.76
CA ILE A 245 14.67 -12.30 -15.56
C ILE A 245 13.96 -12.39 -16.90
N TYR A 246 13.83 -13.60 -17.45
CA TYR A 246 13.02 -13.83 -18.65
C TYR A 246 11.56 -13.44 -18.39
N ARG A 247 11.04 -12.48 -19.15
CA ARG A 247 9.66 -11.98 -19.02
C ARG A 247 8.70 -12.73 -19.93
N GLY A 248 9.15 -13.15 -21.11
CA GLY A 248 8.32 -13.89 -22.05
C GLY A 248 8.68 -13.64 -23.52
N CYS A 249 7.87 -14.24 -24.38
CA CYS A 249 7.88 -14.05 -25.82
C CYS A 249 6.72 -13.11 -26.19
N PHE A 250 6.99 -12.07 -26.98
CA PHE A 250 5.98 -11.06 -27.32
C PHE A 250 6.03 -10.76 -28.81
N ARG A 251 4.88 -10.34 -29.37
CA ARG A 251 4.83 -9.92 -30.77
C ARG A 251 5.68 -8.66 -30.93
N ALA A 252 6.57 -8.65 -31.91
CA ALA A 252 7.38 -7.48 -32.22
C ALA A 252 6.47 -6.35 -32.74
N PRO A 253 6.71 -5.09 -32.33
CA PRO A 253 6.04 -3.94 -32.92
C PRO A 253 6.46 -3.78 -34.38
N GLU A 254 5.62 -3.12 -35.19
CA GLU A 254 5.89 -2.90 -36.62
C GLU A 254 7.20 -2.14 -36.83
N ASN A 255 7.43 -1.08 -36.05
CA ASN A 255 8.68 -0.31 -36.03
C ASN A 255 9.39 -0.43 -34.68
N LEU A 256 10.41 -1.29 -34.61
CA LEU A 256 11.21 -1.48 -33.39
C LEU A 256 12.04 -0.25 -33.03
N THR A 257 12.65 0.40 -34.02
CA THR A 257 13.52 1.57 -33.82
C THR A 257 12.77 2.76 -33.25
N ASP A 258 11.50 2.94 -33.64
CA ASP A 258 10.63 3.99 -33.10
C ASP A 258 10.15 3.66 -31.67
N THR A 259 9.96 2.36 -31.39
CA THR A 259 9.43 1.90 -30.10
C THR A 259 10.50 1.86 -29.02
N PHE A 260 11.74 1.56 -29.40
CA PHE A 260 12.87 1.35 -28.49
C PHE A 260 13.99 2.38 -28.74
N PRO A 261 14.26 3.29 -27.78
CA PRO A 261 15.19 4.40 -28.00
C PRO A 261 16.66 4.02 -28.20
N ALA A 262 17.06 2.81 -27.83
CA ALA A 262 18.43 2.35 -27.98
C ALA A 262 18.47 0.93 -28.53
N SER A 263 19.40 0.69 -29.44
CA SER A 263 19.62 -0.62 -30.06
C SER A 263 21.09 -0.94 -30.24
N LEU A 264 21.38 -2.23 -30.40
CA LEU A 264 22.71 -2.79 -30.64
C LEU A 264 22.56 -4.00 -31.56
N ILE A 265 23.33 -4.05 -32.64
CA ILE A 265 23.37 -5.19 -33.56
C ILE A 265 24.71 -5.89 -33.37
N GLN A 266 24.69 -7.19 -33.10
CA GLN A 266 25.90 -8.01 -32.91
C GLN A 266 25.72 -9.38 -33.56
N PRO A 267 26.72 -9.90 -34.30
CA PRO A 267 26.61 -11.18 -35.01
C PRO A 267 26.39 -12.37 -34.07
N ASN A 268 27.02 -12.33 -32.89
CA ASN A 268 26.90 -13.34 -31.82
C ASN A 268 26.25 -12.74 -30.57
N LEU A 269 25.10 -12.07 -30.74
CA LEU A 269 24.39 -11.43 -29.63
C LEU A 269 23.93 -12.47 -28.61
N THR A 270 24.36 -12.32 -27.35
CA THR A 270 23.81 -13.09 -26.22
C THR A 270 22.82 -12.28 -25.40
N VAL A 271 22.02 -12.99 -24.59
CA VAL A 271 21.07 -12.37 -23.64
C VAL A 271 21.80 -11.45 -22.67
N GLU A 272 22.96 -11.88 -22.19
CA GLU A 272 23.78 -11.13 -21.24
C GLU A 272 24.35 -9.86 -21.87
N MET A 273 24.84 -9.94 -23.12
CA MET A 273 25.34 -8.78 -23.85
C MET A 273 24.24 -7.72 -24.01
N CYS A 274 23.04 -8.14 -24.41
CA CYS A 274 21.91 -7.23 -24.57
C CYS A 274 21.47 -6.64 -23.22
N SER A 275 21.33 -7.47 -22.18
CA SER A 275 20.96 -7.00 -20.84
C SER A 275 21.99 -6.02 -20.28
N GLU A 276 23.29 -6.26 -20.46
CA GLU A 276 24.34 -5.35 -20.00
C GLU A 276 24.31 -4.02 -20.76
N PHE A 277 24.16 -4.06 -22.09
CA PHE A 277 23.99 -2.87 -22.92
C PHE A 277 22.79 -2.03 -22.47
N CYS A 278 21.62 -2.66 -22.31
CA CYS A 278 20.41 -1.96 -21.85
C CYS A 278 20.53 -1.42 -20.42
N SER A 279 21.24 -2.14 -19.55
CA SER A 279 21.51 -1.67 -18.17
C SER A 279 22.39 -0.43 -18.17
N LYS A 280 23.46 -0.40 -18.98
CA LYS A 280 24.33 0.77 -19.17
C LYS A 280 23.56 1.96 -19.74
N LYS A 281 22.55 1.70 -20.57
CA LYS A 281 21.63 2.71 -21.10
C LYS A 281 20.48 3.07 -20.15
N GLU A 282 20.45 2.49 -18.95
CA GLU A 282 19.45 2.75 -17.89
C GLU A 282 18.01 2.37 -18.29
N PHE A 283 17.85 1.33 -19.12
CA PHE A 283 16.52 0.82 -19.51
C PHE A 283 16.15 -0.47 -18.77
N PRO A 284 14.89 -0.60 -18.30
CA PRO A 284 14.43 -1.77 -17.56
C PRO A 284 14.21 -3.01 -18.44
N LEU A 285 14.01 -2.84 -19.75
CA LEU A 285 13.80 -3.96 -20.66
C LEU A 285 14.94 -4.11 -21.65
N ALA A 286 15.31 -5.37 -21.88
CA ALA A 286 16.15 -5.82 -22.99
C ALA A 286 15.31 -6.72 -23.89
N VAL A 287 15.19 -6.35 -25.16
CA VAL A 287 14.33 -6.99 -26.16
C VAL A 287 15.22 -7.51 -27.28
N ILE A 288 15.16 -8.81 -27.54
CA ILE A 288 16.03 -9.50 -28.48
C ILE A 288 15.21 -10.03 -29.64
N ARG A 289 15.62 -9.66 -30.86
CA ARG A 289 15.08 -10.19 -32.12
C ARG A 289 16.23 -10.62 -33.02
N GLY A 290 16.48 -11.93 -33.08
CA GLY A 290 17.62 -12.48 -33.83
C GLY A 290 18.96 -11.91 -33.30
N ARG A 291 19.66 -11.14 -34.15
CA ARG A 291 20.95 -10.49 -33.86
C ARG A 291 20.83 -9.06 -33.32
N GLU A 292 19.60 -8.57 -33.18
CA GLU A 292 19.30 -7.21 -32.77
C GLU A 292 18.86 -7.19 -31.30
N CYS A 293 19.48 -6.30 -30.54
CA CYS A 293 19.11 -5.95 -29.19
C CYS A 293 18.46 -4.56 -29.20
N TYR A 294 17.35 -4.43 -28.48
CA TYR A 294 16.63 -3.17 -28.28
C TYR A 294 16.40 -2.95 -26.79
N CYS A 295 16.45 -1.70 -26.36
CA CYS A 295 16.32 -1.30 -24.97
C CYS A 295 15.21 -0.27 -24.83
N GLY A 296 14.39 -0.40 -23.79
CA GLY A 296 13.34 0.58 -23.56
C GLY A 296 12.46 0.25 -22.36
N TYR A 297 11.25 0.80 -22.44
CA TYR A 297 10.18 0.62 -21.47
C TYR A 297 9.00 -0.11 -22.10
N PRO A 298 8.09 -0.69 -21.30
CA PRO A 298 6.76 -1.02 -21.81
C PRO A 298 6.06 0.27 -22.26
N THR A 299 5.47 0.23 -23.45
CA THR A 299 4.72 1.34 -24.09
C THR A 299 3.34 0.88 -24.54
N GLY A 300 2.46 1.80 -24.92
CA GLY A 300 1.14 1.44 -25.46
C GLY A 300 1.22 0.59 -26.73
N ARG A 301 2.30 0.75 -27.52
CA ARG A 301 2.57 -0.05 -28.73
C ARG A 301 3.27 -1.38 -28.43
N PHE A 302 3.85 -1.51 -27.25
CA PHE A 302 4.55 -2.71 -26.79
C PHE A 302 4.32 -2.93 -25.29
N SER A 303 3.17 -3.52 -24.97
CA SER A 303 2.83 -3.91 -23.60
C SER A 303 3.35 -5.31 -23.28
N LEU A 304 3.57 -5.60 -22.00
CA LEU A 304 3.94 -6.95 -21.54
C LEU A 304 2.70 -7.83 -21.26
N HIS A 305 1.53 -7.42 -21.77
CA HIS A 305 0.29 -8.20 -21.70
C HIS A 305 0.22 -9.21 -22.85
N GLY A 306 -0.43 -10.35 -22.60
CA GLY A 306 -0.73 -11.33 -23.66
C GLY A 306 0.52 -11.98 -24.26
N GLY A 307 1.43 -12.44 -23.41
CA GLY A 307 2.63 -13.17 -23.85
C GLY A 307 2.26 -14.37 -24.74
N ALA A 308 3.05 -14.55 -25.80
CA ALA A 308 2.92 -15.66 -26.74
C ALA A 308 3.65 -16.90 -26.23
N ASP A 309 3.41 -18.05 -26.86
CA ASP A 309 4.16 -19.27 -26.59
C ASP A 309 5.66 -19.02 -26.83
N ARG A 310 6.50 -19.49 -25.91
CA ARG A 310 7.96 -19.41 -25.99
C ARG A 310 8.49 -19.96 -27.32
N GLN A 311 7.87 -20.99 -27.87
CA GLN A 311 8.31 -21.62 -29.13
C GLN A 311 8.29 -20.65 -30.32
N LEU A 312 7.38 -19.68 -30.34
CA LEU A 312 7.28 -18.67 -31.40
C LEU A 312 8.49 -17.72 -31.44
N CYS A 313 9.19 -17.57 -30.32
CA CYS A 313 10.46 -16.86 -30.25
C CYS A 313 11.68 -17.78 -30.46
N SER A 314 11.56 -19.09 -30.19
CA SER A 314 12.65 -20.07 -30.29
C SER A 314 12.99 -20.47 -31.73
N GLY A 315 12.08 -20.28 -32.70
CA GLY A 315 12.31 -20.59 -34.11
C GLY A 315 13.41 -19.76 -34.81
N MET A 316 14.05 -18.82 -34.10
CA MET A 316 15.05 -17.89 -34.64
C MET A 316 16.51 -18.30 -34.42
N LEU A 317 16.77 -19.49 -33.85
CA LEU A 317 18.13 -20.01 -33.64
C LEU A 317 18.70 -20.75 -34.86
N ASN A 318 17.91 -21.02 -35.90
CA ASN A 318 18.40 -21.56 -37.17
C ASN A 318 18.74 -20.41 -38.13
N VAL A 319 20.04 -20.28 -38.38
CA VAL A 319 20.78 -19.17 -39.01
C VAL A 319 20.44 -18.90 -40.49
N SER A 320 19.36 -19.47 -41.04
CA SER A 320 19.12 -19.47 -42.50
C SER A 320 17.98 -18.56 -42.98
N SER A 321 17.30 -17.81 -42.12
CA SER A 321 16.28 -16.85 -42.57
C SER A 321 16.55 -15.44 -42.05
N ALA A 322 17.15 -14.62 -42.93
CA ALA A 322 17.35 -13.19 -42.76
C ALA A 322 16.03 -12.39 -42.90
N ALA A 323 14.92 -12.90 -42.35
CA ALA A 323 13.65 -12.20 -42.26
C ALA A 323 13.29 -12.09 -40.77
N GLY A 324 13.35 -10.87 -40.24
CA GLY A 324 13.08 -10.57 -38.83
C GLY A 324 11.76 -11.17 -38.37
N GLY A 325 11.82 -12.10 -37.41
CA GLY A 325 10.63 -12.82 -36.98
C GLY A 325 9.62 -11.90 -36.30
N LYS A 326 8.33 -12.28 -36.39
CA LYS A 326 7.16 -11.52 -35.85
C LYS A 326 7.16 -11.40 -34.31
N TYR A 327 8.13 -11.98 -33.62
CA TYR A 327 8.19 -12.08 -32.17
C TYR A 327 9.58 -11.71 -31.64
N CYS A 328 9.66 -11.34 -30.37
CA CYS A 328 10.91 -10.99 -29.69
C CYS A 328 10.94 -11.56 -28.27
N LEU A 329 12.13 -11.96 -27.83
CA LEU A 329 12.38 -12.37 -26.46
C LEU A 329 12.55 -11.13 -25.59
N VAL A 330 11.83 -11.07 -24.47
CA VAL A 330 11.91 -9.93 -23.54
C VAL A 330 12.49 -10.38 -22.21
N TYR A 331 13.48 -9.63 -21.76
CA TYR A 331 14.18 -9.81 -20.51
C TYR A 331 14.11 -8.54 -19.67
N GLN A 332 13.97 -8.72 -18.37
CA GLN A 332 14.10 -7.65 -17.39
C GLN A 332 15.58 -7.46 -17.06
N THR A 333 16.06 -6.23 -17.22
CA THR A 333 17.37 -5.84 -16.74
C THR A 333 17.34 -5.58 -15.23
N PRO A 334 18.49 -5.50 -14.54
CA PRO A 334 18.57 -5.01 -13.17
C PRO A 334 18.06 -3.58 -12.96
N VAL A 335 17.77 -2.84 -14.04
CA VAL A 335 17.24 -1.49 -13.97
C VAL A 335 15.76 -1.49 -13.60
N GLN A 336 15.40 -0.69 -12.60
CA GLN A 336 14.02 -0.52 -12.17
C GLN A 336 13.31 0.52 -13.05
N ASP A 337 12.05 0.28 -13.41
CA ASP A 337 11.22 1.30 -14.08
C ASP A 337 10.75 2.33 -13.03
N THR A 338 11.28 3.56 -13.12
CA THR A 338 11.05 4.65 -12.17
C THR A 338 9.96 5.63 -12.61
N ARG A 339 9.33 5.46 -13.79
CA ARG A 339 8.31 6.40 -14.33
C ARG A 339 7.08 6.56 -13.40
N CYS A 340 6.87 5.62 -12.48
CA CYS A 340 5.76 5.59 -11.55
C CYS A 340 6.18 5.63 -10.07
N THR A 341 7.46 5.87 -9.75
CA THR A 341 7.96 5.82 -8.36
C THR A 341 7.80 7.14 -7.60
N ASP A 342 7.78 8.26 -8.32
CA ASP A 342 7.62 9.59 -7.71
C ASP A 342 6.22 9.76 -7.13
N ARG A 343 6.19 10.14 -5.86
CA ARG A 343 4.97 10.28 -5.05
C ARG A 343 5.08 11.48 -4.14
N LYS A 344 3.96 12.16 -3.92
CA LYS A 344 3.87 13.34 -3.05
C LYS A 344 2.57 13.34 -2.24
N PHE A 345 2.51 14.20 -1.23
CA PHE A 345 1.23 14.54 -0.62
C PHE A 345 0.43 15.46 -1.55
N LEU A 346 -0.89 15.48 -1.39
CA LEU A 346 -1.74 16.48 -2.02
C LEU A 346 -1.28 17.88 -1.59
N THR A 347 -1.17 18.79 -2.55
CA THR A 347 -0.76 20.18 -2.30
C THR A 347 -1.83 20.94 -1.50
N THR A 348 -3.09 20.60 -1.73
CA THR A 348 -4.25 21.11 -1.00
C THR A 348 -4.97 19.97 -0.31
N LYS A 349 -5.57 20.23 0.85
CA LYS A 349 -6.38 19.22 1.56
C LYS A 349 -7.54 18.76 0.66
N SER A 350 -7.76 17.44 0.59
CA SER A 350 -8.87 16.87 -0.16
C SER A 350 -10.21 17.34 0.43
N LYS A 351 -11.13 17.73 -0.44
CA LYS A 351 -12.52 18.04 -0.07
C LYS A 351 -13.31 16.77 0.24
N VAL A 352 -13.01 15.68 -0.47
CA VAL A 352 -13.64 14.36 -0.33
C VAL A 352 -12.77 13.47 0.54
N PHE A 353 -13.35 12.90 1.59
CA PHE A 353 -12.66 11.98 2.46
C PHE A 353 -12.95 10.53 2.06
N VAL A 354 -11.96 9.89 1.40
CA VAL A 354 -12.11 8.55 0.83
C VAL A 354 -11.46 7.48 1.72
N ALA A 355 -12.20 6.43 2.04
CA ALA A 355 -11.64 5.23 2.67
C ALA A 355 -11.17 4.22 1.62
N LEU A 356 -10.03 3.58 1.87
CA LEU A 356 -9.70 2.27 1.30
C LEU A 356 -9.99 1.23 2.39
N SER A 357 -11.18 0.67 2.34
CA SER A 357 -11.66 -0.24 3.37
C SER A 357 -11.52 -1.70 2.94
N SER A 358 -11.01 -2.54 3.83
CA SER A 358 -11.14 -3.99 3.68
C SER A 358 -10.87 -4.75 4.97
N PHE A 359 -11.16 -6.04 4.95
CA PHE A 359 -10.73 -6.97 5.98
C PHE A 359 -9.19 -7.16 6.00
N PRO A 360 -8.54 -7.38 7.15
CA PRO A 360 -7.11 -7.71 7.22
C PRO A 360 -6.74 -8.93 6.36
N GLY A 361 -5.59 -8.89 5.68
CA GLY A 361 -5.20 -9.97 4.75
C GLY A 361 -5.89 -9.93 3.36
N ALA A 362 -6.81 -8.99 3.12
CA ALA A 362 -7.50 -8.84 1.82
C ALA A 362 -6.67 -8.15 0.71
N GLY A 363 -5.43 -7.71 1.01
CA GLY A 363 -4.55 -7.08 0.00
C GLY A 363 -4.38 -5.55 0.13
N ASN A 364 -4.72 -4.97 1.28
CA ASN A 364 -4.59 -3.53 1.59
C ASN A 364 -3.28 -2.88 1.13
N THR A 365 -2.15 -3.42 1.59
CA THR A 365 -0.82 -2.83 1.28
C THR A 365 -0.53 -2.88 -0.22
N TRP A 366 -1.03 -3.92 -0.90
CA TRP A 366 -0.89 -4.06 -2.35
C TRP A 366 -1.77 -3.06 -3.10
N ALA A 367 -3.04 -2.92 -2.71
CA ALA A 367 -3.93 -1.92 -3.30
C ALA A 367 -3.39 -0.49 -3.10
N ARG A 368 -2.84 -0.18 -1.92
CA ARG A 368 -2.16 1.10 -1.68
C ARG A 368 -0.94 1.27 -2.59
N HIS A 369 -0.08 0.27 -2.70
CA HIS A 369 1.08 0.29 -3.60
C HIS A 369 0.66 0.66 -5.03
N LEU A 370 -0.37 -0.01 -5.56
CA LEU A 370 -0.90 0.22 -6.90
C LEU A 370 -1.47 1.64 -7.05
N ILE A 371 -2.29 2.10 -6.11
CA ILE A 371 -2.87 3.47 -6.13
C ILE A 371 -1.76 4.51 -6.08
N GLU A 372 -0.77 4.38 -5.17
CA GLU A 372 0.31 5.35 -5.06
C GLU A 372 1.16 5.43 -6.32
N HIS A 373 1.49 4.28 -6.92
CA HIS A 373 2.27 4.26 -8.16
C HIS A 373 1.44 4.79 -9.33
N ALA A 374 0.16 4.47 -9.43
CA ALA A 374 -0.69 4.97 -10.51
C ALA A 374 -0.94 6.47 -10.41
N THR A 375 -1.21 6.98 -9.20
CA THR A 375 -1.64 8.38 -9.01
C THR A 375 -0.49 9.35 -8.73
N GLY A 376 0.64 8.85 -8.22
CA GLY A 376 1.72 9.70 -7.72
C GLY A 376 1.38 10.41 -6.40
N TYR A 377 0.35 9.96 -5.69
CA TYR A 377 -0.03 10.52 -4.39
C TYR A 377 0.03 9.47 -3.28
N TYR A 378 0.51 9.88 -2.11
CA TYR A 378 0.55 9.00 -0.95
C TYR A 378 -0.85 8.64 -0.45
N THR A 379 -0.98 7.39 0.00
CA THR A 379 -2.14 6.89 0.74
C THR A 379 -1.90 6.97 2.24
N GLY A 380 -2.91 7.39 2.99
CA GLY A 380 -2.89 7.42 4.45
C GLY A 380 -3.32 6.09 5.05
N SER A 381 -3.17 5.98 6.37
CA SER A 381 -3.64 4.83 7.13
C SER A 381 -4.21 5.31 8.45
N TYR A 382 -5.34 4.74 8.86
CA TYR A 382 -5.91 4.94 10.20
C TYR A 382 -4.95 4.49 11.31
N TYR A 383 -4.01 3.60 10.97
CA TYR A 383 -3.03 3.01 11.86
C TYR A 383 -1.62 3.44 11.45
N PHE A 384 -0.66 3.31 12.37
CA PHE A 384 0.75 3.50 12.07
C PHE A 384 1.49 2.17 12.01
N ASP A 385 2.16 1.92 10.89
CA ASP A 385 3.06 0.79 10.69
C ASP A 385 4.44 1.29 10.21
N GLY A 386 5.42 1.22 11.11
CA GLY A 386 6.78 1.66 10.83
C GLY A 386 7.47 0.87 9.71
N ALA A 387 7.13 -0.41 9.52
CA ALA A 387 7.71 -1.20 8.44
C ALA A 387 7.20 -0.74 7.07
N LEU A 388 5.92 -0.41 6.96
CA LEU A 388 5.34 0.19 5.76
C LEU A 388 5.95 1.57 5.47
N TYR A 389 6.06 2.43 6.50
CA TYR A 389 6.70 3.74 6.36
C TYR A 389 8.12 3.62 5.81
N ASN A 390 8.92 2.70 6.36
CA ASN A 390 10.29 2.45 5.92
C ASN A 390 10.38 1.95 4.47
N LYS A 391 9.31 1.36 3.94
CA LYS A 391 9.24 0.86 2.55
C LYS A 391 8.56 1.83 1.59
N GLY A 392 8.37 3.09 2.00
CA GLY A 392 7.96 4.20 1.14
C GLY A 392 6.51 4.65 1.30
N PHE A 393 5.71 4.03 2.18
CA PHE A 393 4.35 4.49 2.49
C PHE A 393 4.41 5.69 3.44
N LYS A 394 4.83 6.86 2.94
CA LYS A 394 5.09 8.03 3.80
C LYS A 394 3.83 8.54 4.51
N GLY A 395 2.64 8.26 3.98
CA GLY A 395 1.35 8.57 4.60
C GLY A 395 1.05 7.81 5.91
N GLU A 396 1.86 6.82 6.31
CA GLU A 396 1.76 6.17 7.62
C GLU A 396 1.99 7.13 8.80
N LYS A 397 2.90 8.10 8.65
CA LYS A 397 3.21 9.08 9.70
C LYS A 397 2.31 10.30 9.67
N ASP A 398 1.56 10.49 8.59
CA ASP A 398 0.65 11.63 8.48
C ASP A 398 -0.61 11.34 9.29
N HIS A 399 -1.15 12.35 9.96
CA HIS A 399 -2.38 12.16 10.71
C HIS A 399 -3.50 11.78 9.73
N TRP A 400 -4.21 10.69 9.97
CA TRP A 400 -5.17 10.14 9.00
C TRP A 400 -6.32 11.09 8.65
N ARG A 401 -6.63 12.07 9.50
CA ARG A 401 -7.58 13.18 9.23
C ARG A 401 -6.95 14.44 8.61
N SER A 402 -5.66 14.42 8.26
CA SER A 402 -4.97 15.57 7.65
C SER A 402 -5.60 15.98 6.31
N ARG A 403 -6.21 15.00 5.62
CA ARG A 403 -6.73 15.08 4.26
C ARG A 403 -5.66 15.43 3.21
N ARG A 404 -4.37 15.19 3.52
CA ARG A 404 -3.25 15.38 2.59
C ARG A 404 -2.92 14.14 1.75
N THR A 405 -3.57 13.02 2.04
CA THR A 405 -3.44 11.75 1.30
C THR A 405 -4.66 11.53 0.40
N ILE A 406 -4.47 10.76 -0.67
CA ILE A 406 -5.53 10.54 -1.68
C ILE A 406 -6.68 9.67 -1.17
N CYS A 407 -6.38 8.71 -0.29
CA CYS A 407 -7.36 7.93 0.44
C CYS A 407 -6.73 7.42 1.74
N VAL A 408 -7.54 6.94 2.68
CA VAL A 408 -7.10 6.43 3.98
C VAL A 408 -7.47 4.97 4.13
N LYS A 409 -6.47 4.11 4.32
CA LYS A 409 -6.67 2.70 4.62
C LYS A 409 -7.30 2.53 6.00
N THR A 410 -8.32 1.66 6.10
CA THR A 410 -8.98 1.32 7.36
C THR A 410 -9.47 -0.14 7.40
N HIS A 411 -9.57 -0.71 8.60
CA HIS A 411 -10.28 -1.98 8.86
C HIS A 411 -11.52 -1.75 9.74
N GLU A 412 -11.81 -0.50 10.07
CA GLU A 412 -12.92 -0.16 10.95
C GLU A 412 -14.27 -0.52 10.30
N SER A 413 -15.21 -0.87 11.16
CA SER A 413 -16.58 -1.26 10.83
C SER A 413 -17.53 -0.58 11.81
N GLY A 414 -18.79 -0.44 11.41
CA GLY A 414 -19.81 0.21 12.21
C GLY A 414 -20.18 1.59 11.70
N LYS A 415 -21.41 2.01 12.04
CA LYS A 415 -22.04 3.21 11.52
C LYS A 415 -21.17 4.46 11.72
N THR A 416 -20.76 4.72 12.97
CA THR A 416 -19.99 5.91 13.34
C THR A 416 -18.68 6.02 12.57
N GLU A 417 -17.94 4.92 12.47
CA GLU A 417 -16.65 4.88 11.79
C GLU A 417 -16.79 5.03 10.27
N ILE A 418 -17.83 4.46 9.68
CA ILE A 418 -18.08 4.46 8.24
C ILE A 418 -18.63 5.81 7.76
N GLU A 419 -19.60 6.38 8.47
CA GLU A 419 -20.27 7.63 8.07
C GLU A 419 -19.35 8.87 8.09
N MET A 420 -18.19 8.76 8.75
CA MET A 420 -17.14 9.78 8.70
C MET A 420 -16.53 9.95 7.30
N PHE A 421 -16.58 8.92 6.46
CA PHE A 421 -16.07 8.98 5.09
C PHE A 421 -17.17 9.43 4.14
N ASP A 422 -16.77 10.18 3.10
CA ASP A 422 -17.68 10.64 2.05
C ASP A 422 -17.88 9.55 0.99
N SER A 423 -16.86 8.72 0.79
CA SER A 423 -16.88 7.59 -0.13
C SER A 423 -15.86 6.53 0.28
N ALA A 424 -15.98 5.32 -0.28
CA ALA A 424 -15.03 4.25 -0.01
C ALA A 424 -14.83 3.31 -1.20
N ILE A 425 -13.58 2.90 -1.37
CA ILE A 425 -13.22 1.70 -2.13
C ILE A 425 -13.28 0.53 -1.14
N LEU A 426 -14.25 -0.37 -1.32
CA LEU A 426 -14.42 -1.59 -0.54
C LEU A 426 -13.72 -2.73 -1.26
N LEU A 427 -12.51 -3.07 -0.81
CA LEU A 427 -11.73 -4.18 -1.34
C LEU A 427 -12.15 -5.49 -0.66
N ILE A 428 -12.61 -6.46 -1.44
CA ILE A 428 -13.05 -7.77 -0.96
C ILE A 428 -12.13 -8.84 -1.54
N ARG A 429 -11.67 -9.76 -0.71
CA ARG A 429 -10.89 -10.93 -1.12
C ARG A 429 -11.53 -12.19 -0.60
N ASN A 430 -11.34 -13.30 -1.30
CA ASN A 430 -11.81 -14.62 -0.87
C ASN A 430 -11.47 -14.86 0.62
N PRO A 431 -12.45 -15.21 1.48
CA PRO A 431 -12.25 -15.28 2.92
C PRO A 431 -11.25 -16.37 3.32
N TYR A 432 -11.22 -17.52 2.64
CA TYR A 432 -10.21 -18.56 2.91
C TYR A 432 -8.80 -18.01 2.74
N LYS A 433 -8.54 -17.32 1.61
CA LYS A 433 -7.24 -16.69 1.32
C LYS A 433 -6.93 -15.57 2.31
N SER A 434 -7.92 -14.77 2.70
CA SER A 434 -7.75 -13.64 3.61
C SER A 434 -7.45 -14.08 5.05
N LEU A 435 -8.19 -15.07 5.56
CA LEU A 435 -7.98 -15.65 6.87
C LEU A 435 -6.58 -16.25 7.00
N MET A 436 -6.16 -17.04 6.00
CA MET A 436 -4.81 -17.60 5.99
C MET A 436 -3.73 -16.51 5.90
N ALA A 437 -3.93 -15.50 5.07
CA ALA A 437 -2.97 -14.40 4.91
C ALA A 437 -2.82 -13.59 6.20
N GLU A 438 -3.91 -13.37 6.92
CA GLU A 438 -3.91 -12.64 8.19
C GLU A 438 -3.32 -13.48 9.33
N PHE A 439 -3.63 -14.78 9.38
CA PHE A 439 -3.02 -15.69 10.35
C PHE A 439 -1.50 -15.76 10.18
N ASN A 440 -1.02 -15.89 8.94
CA ASN A 440 0.41 -15.79 8.63
C ASN A 440 1.01 -14.46 9.13
N ARG A 441 0.30 -13.34 8.94
CA ARG A 441 0.79 -12.02 9.35
C ARG A 441 0.94 -11.92 10.86
N LYS A 442 -0.05 -12.43 11.58
CA LYS A 442 -0.11 -12.40 13.03
C LYS A 442 1.01 -13.22 13.69
N PHE A 443 1.35 -14.38 13.13
CA PHE A 443 2.33 -15.29 13.73
C PHE A 443 3.75 -15.14 13.20
N ALA A 444 3.93 -14.57 12.00
CA ALA A 444 5.24 -14.51 11.34
C ALA A 444 5.56 -13.15 10.69
N GLY A 445 4.78 -12.11 11.01
CA GLY A 445 4.96 -10.76 10.45
C GLY A 445 4.52 -10.65 8.99
N HIS A 446 4.76 -9.47 8.39
CA HIS A 446 4.21 -9.13 7.06
C HIS A 446 4.58 -10.12 5.96
N LEU A 447 5.83 -10.61 5.97
CA LEU A 447 6.36 -11.46 4.90
C LEU A 447 6.49 -12.94 5.28
N GLY A 448 6.31 -13.28 6.56
CA GLY A 448 6.51 -14.64 7.04
C GLY A 448 5.29 -15.54 6.90
N TYR A 449 5.51 -16.82 7.22
CA TYR A 449 4.49 -17.87 7.26
C TYR A 449 4.39 -18.47 8.65
N ALA A 450 3.16 -18.66 9.14
CA ALA A 450 2.92 -19.37 10.39
C ALA A 450 3.41 -20.82 10.28
N THR A 451 3.96 -21.34 11.37
CA THR A 451 4.52 -22.71 11.43
C THR A 451 3.41 -23.76 11.48
N ASP A 452 3.71 -25.01 11.11
CA ASP A 452 2.75 -26.12 11.20
C ASP A 452 2.19 -26.30 12.62
N ARG A 453 2.99 -26.01 13.65
CA ARG A 453 2.54 -25.99 15.04
C ARG A 453 1.41 -24.98 15.26
N ASN A 454 1.49 -23.79 14.67
CA ASN A 454 0.45 -22.78 14.79
C ASN A 454 -0.85 -23.20 14.08
N TRP A 455 -0.75 -23.90 12.95
CA TRP A 455 -1.92 -24.34 12.20
C TRP A 455 -2.63 -25.52 12.83
N LYS A 456 -1.88 -26.39 13.52
CA LYS A 456 -2.42 -27.57 14.23
C LYS A 456 -2.86 -27.26 15.66
N SER A 457 -2.67 -26.02 16.13
CA SER A 457 -3.03 -25.63 17.48
C SER A 457 -4.48 -25.14 17.58
N LYS A 458 -5.01 -25.03 18.80
CA LYS A 458 -6.41 -24.62 19.05
C LYS A 458 -6.69 -23.18 18.61
N GLU A 459 -5.65 -22.37 18.48
CA GLU A 459 -5.73 -20.98 18.04
C GLU A 459 -6.24 -20.82 16.61
N TRP A 460 -6.00 -21.79 15.71
CA TRP A 460 -6.48 -21.69 14.33
C TRP A 460 -8.02 -21.82 14.23
N PRO A 461 -8.67 -22.84 14.81
CA PRO A 461 -10.14 -22.89 14.91
C PRO A 461 -10.77 -21.64 15.52
N ASP A 462 -10.26 -21.18 16.66
CA ASP A 462 -10.77 -19.99 17.35
C ASP A 462 -10.62 -18.72 16.51
N PHE A 463 -9.49 -18.63 15.80
CA PHE A 463 -9.23 -17.56 14.85
C PHE A 463 -10.24 -17.59 13.70
N VAL A 464 -10.45 -18.74 13.06
CA VAL A 464 -11.41 -18.87 11.95
C VAL A 464 -12.82 -18.50 12.40
N ASN A 465 -13.29 -19.03 13.54
CA ASN A 465 -14.62 -18.73 14.07
C ASN A 465 -14.85 -17.23 14.28
N SER A 466 -13.86 -16.53 14.81
CA SER A 466 -13.96 -15.10 15.10
C SER A 466 -13.78 -14.22 13.85
N TYR A 467 -12.82 -14.55 13.00
CA TYR A 467 -12.40 -13.72 11.88
C TYR A 467 -13.28 -13.94 10.63
N ALA A 468 -13.85 -15.12 10.42
CA ALA A 468 -14.81 -15.34 9.33
C ALA A 468 -16.07 -14.49 9.52
N SER A 469 -16.57 -14.40 10.77
CA SER A 469 -17.67 -13.50 11.12
C SER A 469 -17.32 -12.03 10.93
N TRP A 470 -16.08 -11.64 11.28
CA TRP A 470 -15.61 -10.28 11.03
C TRP A 470 -15.51 -9.96 9.54
N TRP A 471 -14.99 -10.85 8.71
CA TRP A 471 -14.95 -10.67 7.26
C TRP A 471 -16.35 -10.35 6.70
N ALA A 472 -17.36 -11.14 7.08
CA ALA A 472 -18.72 -10.94 6.61
C ALA A 472 -19.32 -9.64 7.12
N SER A 473 -19.30 -9.44 8.44
CA SER A 473 -19.87 -8.23 9.06
C SER A 473 -19.20 -6.95 8.60
N HIS A 474 -17.90 -6.99 8.29
CA HIS A 474 -17.20 -5.83 7.74
C HIS A 474 -17.77 -5.44 6.38
N VAL A 475 -17.91 -6.39 5.45
CA VAL A 475 -18.53 -6.12 4.14
C VAL A 475 -19.97 -5.64 4.29
N LEU A 476 -20.76 -6.31 5.13
CA LEU A 476 -22.16 -5.96 5.36
C LEU A 476 -22.33 -4.56 5.99
N ASP A 477 -21.49 -4.17 6.95
CA ASP A 477 -21.53 -2.84 7.55
C ASP A 477 -21.16 -1.76 6.52
N TRP A 478 -20.14 -1.99 5.69
CA TRP A 478 -19.75 -1.05 4.63
C TRP A 478 -20.81 -0.92 3.56
N LEU A 479 -21.42 -2.04 3.13
CA LEU A 479 -22.58 -2.00 2.27
C LEU A 479 -23.70 -1.21 2.93
N LYS A 480 -23.98 -1.44 4.21
CA LYS A 480 -25.12 -0.81 4.90
C LYS A 480 -24.99 0.70 5.08
N TYR A 481 -23.85 1.16 5.59
CA TYR A 481 -23.65 2.54 6.05
C TYR A 481 -22.78 3.39 5.10
N GLY A 482 -22.14 2.78 4.10
CA GLY A 482 -21.34 3.49 3.12
C GLY A 482 -22.20 4.38 2.22
N LYS A 483 -21.79 5.64 2.06
CA LYS A 483 -22.51 6.63 1.23
C LYS A 483 -22.34 6.35 -0.26
N ARG A 484 -21.09 6.43 -0.74
CA ARG A 484 -20.70 6.14 -2.14
C ARG A 484 -19.61 5.07 -2.14
N LEU A 485 -19.92 3.91 -2.72
CA LEU A 485 -19.04 2.74 -2.68
C LEU A 485 -18.56 2.35 -4.07
N LEU A 486 -17.27 2.02 -4.16
CA LEU A 486 -16.69 1.25 -5.24
C LEU A 486 -16.30 -0.13 -4.70
N VAL A 487 -16.92 -1.20 -5.18
CA VAL A 487 -16.58 -2.58 -4.77
C VAL A 487 -15.52 -3.13 -5.72
N ILE A 488 -14.37 -3.52 -5.18
CA ILE A 488 -13.29 -4.17 -5.95
C ILE A 488 -13.00 -5.53 -5.37
N HIS A 489 -13.00 -6.57 -6.20
CA HIS A 489 -12.54 -7.89 -5.80
C HIS A 489 -11.04 -8.02 -6.04
N TYR A 490 -10.29 -8.47 -5.03
CA TYR A 490 -8.83 -8.66 -5.11
C TYR A 490 -8.44 -9.58 -6.28
N GLU A 491 -9.24 -10.62 -6.49
CA GLU A 491 -9.04 -11.59 -7.57
C GLU A 491 -9.17 -10.93 -8.95
N ASP A 492 -10.19 -10.10 -9.16
CA ASP A 492 -10.38 -9.35 -10.41
C ASP A 492 -9.27 -8.34 -10.63
N LEU A 493 -8.83 -7.64 -9.57
CA LEU A 493 -7.69 -6.72 -9.62
C LEU A 493 -6.38 -7.46 -9.95
N LYS A 494 -6.23 -8.72 -9.53
CA LYS A 494 -5.09 -9.56 -9.88
C LYS A 494 -5.14 -10.05 -11.33
N GLN A 495 -6.32 -10.41 -11.81
CA GLN A 495 -6.51 -10.95 -13.17
C GLN A 495 -6.47 -9.85 -14.24
N SER A 496 -7.13 -8.72 -13.96
CA SER A 496 -7.33 -7.60 -14.88
C SER A 496 -6.86 -6.29 -14.24
N LEU A 497 -5.55 -6.23 -13.96
CA LEU A 497 -4.93 -5.15 -13.18
C LEU A 497 -5.23 -3.75 -13.73
N ILE A 498 -4.91 -3.51 -15.01
CA ILE A 498 -4.98 -2.15 -15.57
C ILE A 498 -6.43 -1.63 -15.62
N PRO A 499 -7.42 -2.38 -16.15
CA PRO A 499 -8.82 -1.92 -16.13
C PRO A 499 -9.34 -1.64 -14.72
N LYS A 500 -9.08 -2.54 -13.76
CA LYS A 500 -9.56 -2.37 -12.37
C LYS A 500 -8.85 -1.24 -11.63
N LEU A 501 -7.58 -1.01 -11.93
CA LEU A 501 -6.84 0.12 -11.37
C LEU A 501 -7.34 1.46 -11.94
N LYS A 502 -7.68 1.52 -13.24
CA LYS A 502 -8.32 2.70 -13.85
C LYS A 502 -9.64 3.04 -13.14
N GLU A 503 -10.49 2.04 -12.92
CA GLU A 503 -11.76 2.19 -12.19
C GLU A 503 -11.54 2.78 -10.77
N MET A 504 -10.53 2.29 -10.05
CA MET A 504 -10.16 2.82 -8.74
C MET A 504 -9.64 4.26 -8.77
N VAL A 505 -8.80 4.60 -9.75
CA VAL A 505 -8.19 5.92 -9.90
C VAL A 505 -9.23 6.96 -10.33
N GLU A 506 -10.14 6.59 -11.23
CA GLU A 506 -11.27 7.43 -11.65
C GLU A 506 -12.22 7.70 -10.48
N PHE A 507 -12.50 6.69 -9.66
CA PHE A 507 -13.29 6.88 -8.44
C PHE A 507 -12.66 7.87 -7.45
N LEU A 508 -11.32 7.94 -7.42
CA LEU A 508 -10.55 8.91 -6.63
C LEU A 508 -10.46 10.30 -7.31
N ASN A 509 -11.17 10.51 -8.42
CA ASN A 509 -11.18 11.74 -9.21
C ASN A 509 -9.78 12.14 -9.70
N MET A 510 -9.01 11.16 -10.14
CA MET A 510 -7.68 11.33 -10.69
C MET A 510 -7.61 10.82 -12.13
N THR A 511 -6.75 11.43 -12.93
CA THR A 511 -6.39 10.96 -14.27
C THR A 511 -5.00 10.32 -14.23
N VAL A 512 -4.80 9.26 -14.99
CA VAL A 512 -3.50 8.58 -15.09
C VAL A 512 -3.13 8.37 -16.55
N THR A 513 -1.86 8.62 -16.87
CA THR A 513 -1.28 8.39 -18.20
C THR A 513 -1.02 6.91 -18.44
N GLU A 514 -1.16 6.43 -19.67
CA GLU A 514 -0.87 5.03 -20.04
C GLU A 514 0.55 4.59 -19.65
N ASP A 515 1.57 5.43 -19.87
CA ASP A 515 2.96 5.09 -19.52
C ASP A 515 3.14 4.81 -18.03
N ARG A 516 2.40 5.53 -17.18
CA ARG A 516 2.44 5.35 -15.74
C ARG A 516 1.75 4.05 -15.32
N LEU A 517 0.63 3.69 -15.97
CA LEU A 517 -0.05 2.40 -15.76
C LEU A 517 0.83 1.22 -16.18
N LEU A 518 1.50 1.33 -17.32
CA LEU A 518 2.44 0.32 -17.81
C LEU A 518 3.65 0.16 -16.88
N CYS A 519 4.17 1.25 -16.32
CA CYS A 519 5.16 1.19 -15.25
C CYS A 519 4.64 0.49 -13.99
N VAL A 520 3.39 0.78 -13.58
CA VAL A 520 2.76 0.12 -12.42
C VAL A 520 2.65 -1.38 -12.65
N GLU A 521 2.29 -1.81 -13.85
CA GLU A 521 2.23 -3.23 -14.17
C GLU A 521 3.60 -3.90 -14.00
N ASN A 522 4.64 -3.29 -14.57
CA ASN A 522 6.00 -3.83 -14.46
C ASN A 522 6.49 -3.90 -13.00
N ASN A 523 5.99 -3.00 -12.14
CA ASN A 523 6.29 -2.91 -10.71
C ASN A 523 5.17 -3.44 -9.79
N ARG A 524 4.26 -4.28 -10.29
CA ARG A 524 2.98 -4.58 -9.59
C ARG A 524 3.12 -5.26 -8.23
N ASP A 525 4.18 -6.00 -7.97
CA ASP A 525 4.27 -6.87 -6.80
C ASP A 525 4.54 -6.11 -5.48
N GLY A 526 5.24 -4.99 -5.55
CA GLY A 526 5.64 -4.19 -4.38
C GLY A 526 6.51 -4.96 -3.37
N ASN A 527 6.71 -4.37 -2.19
CA ASN A 527 7.64 -4.86 -1.16
C ASN A 527 7.01 -5.85 -0.15
N PHE A 528 5.70 -6.04 -0.17
CA PHE A 528 4.94 -6.75 0.85
C PHE A 528 4.26 -8.03 0.34
N LYS A 529 4.74 -8.56 -0.80
CA LYS A 529 4.32 -9.84 -1.34
C LYS A 529 5.11 -10.96 -0.69
N ARG A 530 4.44 -11.92 -0.07
CA ARG A 530 5.10 -13.13 0.44
C ARG A 530 5.62 -13.97 -0.72
N SER A 531 6.87 -14.40 -0.64
CA SER A 531 7.51 -15.23 -1.66
C SER A 531 6.95 -16.66 -1.62
N GLY A 532 6.54 -17.17 -2.79
CA GLY A 532 6.17 -18.58 -3.03
C GLY A 532 4.89 -19.05 -2.35
N ALA A 533 4.00 -19.72 -3.07
CA ALA A 533 2.99 -20.55 -2.41
C ALA A 533 3.70 -21.76 -1.81
N LYS A 534 4.00 -21.77 -0.50
CA LYS A 534 4.19 -23.06 0.18
C LYS A 534 2.84 -23.75 0.14
N GLN A 535 2.60 -24.58 -0.88
CA GLN A 535 1.52 -25.57 -0.81
C GLN A 535 1.74 -26.32 0.49
N LYS A 536 0.79 -26.19 1.42
CA LYS A 536 0.82 -27.02 2.61
C LYS A 536 0.40 -28.41 2.17
N ASN A 537 1.10 -29.42 2.67
CA ASN A 537 0.77 -30.81 2.45
C ASN A 537 -0.52 -31.25 3.19
N PHE A 538 -1.27 -30.31 3.79
CA PHE A 538 -2.50 -30.59 4.52
C PHE A 538 -3.52 -29.45 4.34
N GLU A 539 -4.80 -29.82 4.37
CA GLU A 539 -5.95 -28.92 4.37
C GLU A 539 -6.10 -28.28 5.76
N PRO A 540 -5.92 -26.94 5.91
CA PRO A 540 -6.04 -26.30 7.20
C PRO A 540 -7.49 -26.13 7.68
N PHE A 541 -8.50 -26.19 6.81
CA PHE A 541 -9.89 -25.97 7.21
C PHE A 541 -10.64 -27.28 7.43
N THR A 542 -11.22 -27.46 8.63
CA THR A 542 -12.15 -28.57 8.89
C THR A 542 -13.47 -28.33 8.15
N GLN A 543 -14.31 -29.36 8.05
CA GLN A 543 -15.61 -29.23 7.37
C GLN A 543 -16.51 -28.19 8.07
N GLU A 544 -16.52 -28.15 9.40
CA GLU A 544 -17.32 -27.20 10.17
C GLU A 544 -16.87 -25.75 9.92
N MET A 545 -15.56 -25.54 9.77
CA MET A 545 -15.02 -24.23 9.39
C MET A 545 -15.42 -23.85 7.97
N LYS A 546 -15.39 -24.81 7.04
CA LYS A 546 -15.83 -24.59 5.66
C LYS A 546 -17.30 -24.22 5.61
N ASP A 547 -18.16 -24.96 6.29
CA ASP A 547 -19.60 -24.69 6.34
C ASP A 547 -19.89 -23.30 6.94
N LEU A 548 -19.16 -22.92 8.00
CA LEU A 548 -19.24 -21.58 8.59
C LEU A 548 -18.86 -20.49 7.59
N ILE A 549 -17.71 -20.62 6.92
CA ILE A 549 -17.21 -19.65 5.96
C ILE A 549 -18.14 -19.57 4.74
N ASN A 550 -18.59 -20.71 4.24
CA ASN A 550 -19.49 -20.83 3.09
C ASN A 550 -20.82 -20.10 3.34
N ARG A 551 -21.41 -20.25 4.53
CA ARG A 551 -22.62 -19.50 4.91
C ARG A 551 -22.39 -17.99 4.88
N TYR A 552 -21.23 -17.52 5.35
CA TYR A 552 -20.87 -16.11 5.27
C TYR A 552 -20.66 -15.62 3.84
N ILE A 553 -20.06 -16.43 2.97
CA ILE A 553 -19.89 -16.12 1.55
C ILE A 553 -21.25 -15.90 0.89
N LEU A 554 -22.19 -16.83 1.09
CA LEU A 554 -23.55 -16.72 0.53
C LEU A 554 -24.28 -15.47 1.04
N THR A 555 -24.17 -15.19 2.35
CA THR A 555 -24.78 -13.98 2.94
C THR A 555 -24.24 -12.70 2.32
N VAL A 556 -22.92 -12.62 2.10
CA VAL A 556 -22.29 -11.44 1.50
C VAL A 556 -22.63 -11.33 0.01
N ASP A 557 -22.65 -12.43 -0.72
CA ASP A 557 -23.02 -12.48 -2.13
C ASP A 557 -24.46 -11.97 -2.35
N GLU A 558 -25.40 -12.45 -1.55
CA GLU A 558 -26.81 -11.99 -1.57
C GLU A 558 -26.91 -10.50 -1.26
N ALA A 559 -26.19 -10.01 -0.24
CA ALA A 559 -26.20 -8.60 0.13
C ALA A 559 -25.61 -7.68 -0.96
N LEU A 560 -24.58 -8.15 -1.68
CA LEU A 560 -24.01 -7.43 -2.83
C LEU A 560 -25.02 -7.35 -3.97
N LYS A 561 -25.62 -8.49 -4.36
CA LYS A 561 -26.63 -8.56 -5.41
C LYS A 561 -27.87 -7.72 -5.09
N GLY A 562 -28.32 -7.76 -3.84
CA GLY A 562 -29.44 -6.94 -3.35
C GLY A 562 -29.19 -5.43 -3.37
N ARG A 563 -27.94 -5.00 -3.57
CA ARG A 563 -27.55 -3.59 -3.78
C ARG A 563 -27.07 -3.31 -5.21
N ASN A 564 -27.47 -4.15 -6.18
CA ASN A 564 -27.13 -4.02 -7.60
C ASN A 564 -25.62 -4.10 -7.90
N PHE A 565 -24.82 -4.73 -7.05
CA PHE A 565 -23.46 -5.15 -7.40
C PHE A 565 -23.48 -6.53 -8.08
N THR A 566 -22.42 -6.88 -8.79
CA THR A 566 -22.29 -8.15 -9.55
C THR A 566 -22.32 -9.42 -8.68
N GLY A 567 -22.21 -9.29 -7.35
CA GLY A 567 -22.00 -10.40 -6.42
C GLY A 567 -20.52 -10.73 -6.25
N LEU A 568 -20.24 -11.83 -5.53
CA LEU A 568 -18.88 -12.34 -5.36
C LEU A 568 -18.42 -13.12 -6.60
N PRO A 569 -17.12 -13.09 -6.95
CA PRO A 569 -16.60 -13.91 -8.05
C PRO A 569 -16.88 -15.40 -7.85
N ARG A 570 -17.11 -16.14 -8.95
CA ARG A 570 -17.47 -17.57 -8.90
C ARG A 570 -16.48 -18.43 -8.12
N GLU A 571 -15.20 -18.06 -8.05
CA GLU A 571 -14.20 -18.79 -7.27
C GLU A 571 -14.34 -18.63 -5.74
N TYR A 572 -15.20 -17.73 -5.29
CA TYR A 572 -15.50 -17.51 -3.88
C TYR A 572 -16.65 -18.42 -3.47
N VAL A 573 -17.64 -18.54 -4.35
CA VAL A 573 -18.89 -19.24 -4.07
C VAL A 573 -18.60 -20.75 -3.98
N PRO A 574 -18.98 -21.41 -2.87
CA PRO A 574 -18.81 -22.85 -2.72
C PRO A 574 -19.58 -23.58 -3.83
N ARG A 575 -18.98 -24.65 -4.37
CA ARG A 575 -19.64 -25.53 -5.33
C ARG A 575 -20.41 -26.63 -4.62
#